data_AF-A0A838SNH9-F1
#
_entry.id   AF-A0A838SNH9-F1
#
_cell.length_a   1.000
_cell.length_b   1.000
_cell.length_c   1.000
_cell.angle_alpha   90.00
_cell.angle_beta   90.00
_cell.angle_gamma   90.00
#
_symmetry.space_group_name_H-M   'P 1'
#
loop_
_entity.id
_entity.type
_entity.pdbx_description
1 polymer ?
#
loop_
_entity_poly.entity_id
_entity_poly.type
_entity_poly.pdbx_seq_one_letter_code
_entity_poly.pdbx_strand_id
1 'polypeptide(L)'
;MGLVELSSALWRERELLEALRCTLEEQRLMVAAGRSQRLDRSAGEVESVLTELRRTELLRAMEADAAAAELGLSPNPSLVALAAAAGELWEAVLSEHRRALLEATAAISELAEGNRGLLEAGYRAASAALLTGAGSGPAGG
;
A
#
# COMPACT_ATOMS: atom_id res chain seq x y z
N MET A 1 23.58 -4.02 -17.32
CA MET A 1 23.43 -3.89 -15.86
C MET A 1 21.97 -4.01 -15.45
N GLY A 2 21.00 -3.66 -16.30
CA GLY A 2 19.60 -3.34 -15.91
C GLY A 2 18.85 -4.31 -15.00
N LEU A 3 19.24 -5.59 -14.90
CA LEU A 3 18.67 -6.52 -13.90
C LEU A 3 19.01 -6.13 -12.45
N VAL A 4 20.19 -5.57 -12.21
CA VAL A 4 20.64 -5.12 -10.88
C VAL A 4 19.86 -3.88 -10.45
N GLU A 5 19.76 -2.89 -11.34
CA GLU A 5 19.00 -1.66 -11.11
C GLU A 5 17.50 -1.97 -10.96
N LEU A 6 16.94 -2.87 -11.80
CA LEU A 6 15.57 -3.33 -11.65
C LEU A 6 15.32 -3.99 -10.30
N SER A 7 16.20 -4.90 -9.87
CA SER A 7 16.07 -5.55 -8.55
C SER A 7 16.17 -4.54 -7.41
N SER A 8 17.00 -3.50 -7.56
CA SER A 8 17.12 -2.42 -6.58
C SER A 8 15.84 -1.58 -6.50
N ALA A 9 15.24 -1.26 -7.65
CA ALA A 9 13.96 -0.55 -7.71
C ALA A 9 12.81 -1.39 -7.12
N LEU A 10 12.75 -2.69 -7.42
CA LEU A 10 11.77 -3.62 -6.85
C LEU A 10 11.89 -3.73 -5.32
N TRP A 11 13.12 -3.79 -4.81
CA TRP A 11 13.36 -3.79 -3.37
C TRP A 11 12.84 -2.49 -2.72
N ARG A 12 13.17 -1.35 -3.33
CA ARG A 12 12.71 -0.05 -2.84
C ARG A 12 11.18 0.07 -2.83
N GLU A 13 10.52 -0.45 -3.86
CA GLU A 13 9.06 -0.51 -3.93
C GLU A 13 8.48 -1.34 -2.78
N ARG A 14 9.07 -2.51 -2.49
CA ARG A 14 8.67 -3.36 -1.35
C ARG A 14 8.83 -2.65 -0.01
N GLU A 15 9.91 -1.91 0.20
CA GLU A 15 10.11 -1.13 1.43
C GLU A 15 9.04 -0.04 1.60
N LEU A 16 8.63 0.61 0.50
CA LEU A 16 7.58 1.62 0.53
C LEU A 16 6.21 0.99 0.81
N LEU A 17 5.91 -0.17 0.22
CA LEU A 17 4.70 -0.92 0.53
C LEU A 17 4.67 -1.37 2.00
N GLU A 18 5.80 -1.83 2.54
CA GLU A 18 5.91 -2.17 3.97
C GLU A 18 5.67 -0.95 4.86
N ALA A 19 6.25 0.21 4.52
CA ALA A 19 6.00 1.46 5.24
C ALA A 19 4.51 1.84 5.20
N LEU A 20 3.87 1.74 4.03
CA LEU A 20 2.45 2.00 3.87
C LEU A 20 1.61 1.06 4.73
N ARG A 21 1.94 -0.23 4.75
CA ARG A 21 1.27 -1.22 5.61
C ARG A 21 1.36 -0.83 7.08
N CYS A 22 2.55 -0.52 7.58
CA CYS A 22 2.74 -0.07 8.97
C CYS A 22 1.88 1.15 9.29
N THR A 23 1.84 2.16 8.42
CA THR A 23 1.00 3.35 8.63
C THR A 23 -0.50 2.99 8.70
N LEU A 24 -0.97 2.06 7.87
CA LEU A 24 -2.36 1.60 7.91
C LEU A 24 -2.68 0.77 9.17
N GLU A 25 -1.74 -0.05 9.64
CA GLU A 25 -1.89 -0.80 10.90
C GLU A 25 -1.97 0.16 12.10
N GLU A 26 -1.10 1.17 12.14
CA GLU A 26 -1.15 2.24 13.14
C GLU A 26 -2.48 2.99 13.08
N GLN A 27 -2.97 3.32 11.88
CA GLN A 27 -4.28 3.95 11.70
C GLN A 27 -5.39 3.07 12.30
N ARG A 28 -5.37 1.76 12.05
CA ARG A 28 -6.35 0.81 12.61
C ARG A 28 -6.37 0.83 14.14
N LEU A 29 -5.18 0.81 14.75
CA LEU A 29 -5.03 0.87 16.20
C LEU A 29 -5.54 2.19 16.78
N MET A 30 -5.30 3.32 16.09
CA MET A 30 -5.78 4.63 16.51
C MET A 30 -7.30 4.75 16.42
N VAL A 31 -7.92 4.21 15.36
CA VAL A 31 -9.37 4.14 15.21
C VAL A 31 -9.98 3.29 16.33
N ALA A 32 -9.43 2.10 16.57
CA ALA A 32 -9.88 1.22 17.64
C ALA A 32 -9.75 1.87 19.04
N ALA A 33 -8.74 2.71 19.24
CA ALA A 33 -8.51 3.45 20.49
C ALA A 33 -9.28 4.78 20.59
N GLY A 34 -10.09 5.16 19.60
CA GLY A 34 -10.87 6.41 19.59
C GLY A 34 -10.04 7.69 19.48
N ARG A 35 -8.79 7.63 18.99
CA ARG A 35 -7.86 8.77 18.94
C ARG A 35 -7.94 9.53 17.61
N SER A 36 -9.06 10.22 17.37
CA SER A 36 -9.36 10.89 16.10
C SER A 36 -8.35 11.97 15.68
N GLN A 37 -7.77 12.73 16.62
CA GLN A 37 -6.80 13.80 16.31
C GLN A 37 -5.53 13.29 15.60
N ARG A 38 -5.19 12.01 15.72
CA ARG A 38 -4.02 11.42 15.05
C ARG A 38 -4.32 10.85 13.66
N LEU A 39 -5.60 10.78 13.26
CA LEU A 39 -6.00 10.27 11.95
C LEU A 39 -5.60 11.22 10.82
N ASP A 40 -5.72 12.53 11.01
CA ASP A 40 -5.32 13.53 9.99
C ASP A 40 -3.84 13.45 9.65
N ARG A 41 -3.00 13.24 10.68
CA ARG A 41 -1.56 13.04 10.50
C ARG A 41 -1.26 11.76 9.72
N SER A 42 -1.91 10.66 10.08
CA SER A 42 -1.74 9.37 9.41
C SER A 42 -2.14 9.42 7.93
N ALA A 43 -3.19 10.18 7.58
CA ALA A 43 -3.58 10.39 6.18
C ALA A 43 -2.48 11.11 5.38
N GLY A 44 -1.82 12.13 5.96
CA GLY A 44 -0.68 12.80 5.32
C GLY A 44 0.54 11.88 5.13
N GLU A 45 0.79 10.98 6.08
CA GLU A 45 1.86 9.99 5.98
C GLU A 45 1.57 8.96 4.87
N VAL A 46 0.32 8.49 4.72
CA VAL A 46 -0.13 7.65 3.60
C VAL A 46 0.11 8.34 2.26
N GLU A 47 -0.32 9.58 2.09
CA GLU A 47 -0.14 10.33 0.83
C GLU A 47 1.33 10.56 0.47
N SER A 48 2.17 10.79 1.48
CA SER A 48 3.62 10.90 1.30
C SER A 48 4.21 9.61 0.76
N VAL A 49 3.88 8.46 1.36
CA VAL A 49 4.36 7.14 0.91
C VAL A 49 3.85 6.82 -0.49
N LEU A 50 2.57 7.08 -0.80
CA LEU A 50 2.01 6.87 -2.13
C LEU A 50 2.65 7.75 -3.20
N THR A 51 3.10 8.95 -2.83
CA THR A 51 3.82 9.84 -3.75
C THR A 51 5.20 9.28 -4.09
N GLU A 52 5.95 8.81 -3.10
CA GLU A 52 7.26 8.17 -3.33
C GLU A 52 7.12 6.82 -4.04
N LEU A 53 6.05 6.06 -3.78
CA LEU A 53 5.75 4.81 -4.47
C LEU A 53 5.58 5.05 -5.97
N ARG A 54 4.75 6.03 -6.36
CA ARG A 54 4.54 6.41 -7.77
C ARG A 54 5.84 6.78 -8.48
N ARG A 55 6.75 7.50 -7.81
CA ARG A 55 8.07 7.82 -8.37
C ARG A 55 8.94 6.58 -8.55
N THR A 56 8.91 5.68 -7.57
CA THR A 56 9.66 4.42 -7.60
C THR A 56 9.15 3.49 -8.69
N GLU A 57 7.83 3.43 -8.91
CA GLU A 57 7.22 2.65 -10.00
C GLU A 57 7.62 3.15 -11.39
N LEU A 58 7.73 4.47 -11.57
CA LEU A 58 8.24 5.06 -12.82
C LEU A 58 9.70 4.67 -13.07
N LEU A 59 10.55 4.75 -12.05
CA LEU A 59 11.94 4.29 -12.14
C LEU A 59 12.00 2.79 -12.43
N ARG A 60 11.21 1.97 -11.71
CA ARG A 60 11.13 0.53 -11.97
C ARG A 60 10.72 0.23 -13.41
N ALA A 61 9.79 0.98 -13.98
CA ALA A 61 9.38 0.80 -15.37
C ALA A 61 10.54 1.06 -16.34
N MET A 62 11.31 2.14 -16.11
CA MET A 62 12.51 2.45 -16.91
C MET A 62 13.57 1.35 -16.80
N GLU A 63 13.83 0.85 -15.58
CA GLU A 63 14.80 -0.23 -15.38
C GLU A 63 14.31 -1.57 -15.94
N ALA A 64 13.00 -1.83 -15.91
CA ALA A 64 12.41 -3.00 -16.55
C ALA A 64 12.60 -2.98 -18.07
N ASP A 65 12.42 -1.81 -18.70
CA ASP A 65 12.67 -1.62 -20.13
C ASP A 65 14.15 -1.78 -20.48
N ALA A 66 15.06 -1.24 -19.65
CA ALA A 66 16.49 -1.42 -19.81
C ALA A 66 16.89 -2.91 -19.70
N ALA A 67 16.36 -3.62 -18.70
CA ALA A 67 16.56 -5.06 -18.56
C ALA A 67 15.96 -5.84 -19.75
N ALA A 68 14.80 -5.44 -20.26
CA ALA A 68 14.19 -6.05 -21.44
C ALA A 68 15.11 -5.94 -22.66
N ALA A 69 15.67 -4.76 -22.90
CA ALA A 69 16.58 -4.51 -24.01
C ALA A 69 17.85 -5.37 -23.91
N GLU A 70 18.43 -5.52 -22.71
CA GLU A 70 19.59 -6.39 -22.47
C GLU A 70 19.29 -7.87 -22.72
N LEU A 71 18.05 -8.30 -22.48
CA LEU A 71 17.58 -9.67 -22.68
C LEU A 71 16.96 -9.92 -24.07
N GLY A 72 16.96 -8.91 -24.96
CA GLY A 72 16.37 -9.01 -26.30
C GLY A 72 14.84 -9.11 -26.33
N LEU A 73 14.17 -8.65 -25.27
CA LEU A 73 12.71 -8.59 -25.17
C LEU A 73 12.15 -7.26 -25.71
N SER A 74 10.85 -7.26 -25.99
CA SER A 74 10.11 -6.03 -26.29
C SER A 74 9.97 -5.13 -25.05
N PRO A 75 9.83 -3.79 -25.22
CA PRO A 75 9.60 -2.89 -24.11
C PRO A 75 8.27 -3.17 -23.40
N ASN A 76 8.12 -2.61 -22.20
CA ASN A 76 7.06 -2.89 -21.24
C ASN A 76 6.92 -4.39 -20.91
N PRO A 77 8.01 -5.08 -20.53
CA PRO A 77 7.95 -6.49 -20.21
C PRO A 77 7.23 -6.73 -18.87
N SER A 78 6.62 -7.91 -18.74
CA SER A 78 6.19 -8.39 -17.42
C SER A 78 7.38 -8.90 -16.61
N LEU A 79 7.32 -8.84 -15.28
CA LEU A 79 8.34 -9.47 -14.41
C LEU A 79 8.48 -10.98 -14.67
N VAL A 80 7.41 -11.66 -15.07
CA VAL A 80 7.44 -13.08 -15.45
C VAL A 80 8.26 -13.29 -16.71
N ALA A 81 8.08 -12.43 -17.73
CA ALA A 81 8.85 -12.50 -18.96
C ALA A 81 10.33 -12.19 -18.72
N LEU A 82 10.64 -11.20 -17.88
CA LEU A 82 12.02 -10.90 -17.48
C LEU A 82 12.66 -12.05 -16.73
N ALA A 83 11.97 -12.65 -15.74
CA ALA A 83 12.47 -13.79 -14.99
C ALA A 83 12.82 -14.97 -15.89
N ALA A 84 11.94 -15.31 -16.84
CA ALA A 84 12.15 -16.42 -17.78
C ALA A 84 13.34 -16.19 -18.74
N ALA A 85 13.70 -14.93 -19.02
CA ALA A 85 14.78 -14.58 -19.94
C ALA A 85 16.13 -14.30 -19.23
N ALA A 86 16.12 -14.00 -17.93
CA ALA A 86 17.28 -13.51 -17.17
C ALA A 86 18.26 -14.61 -16.67
N GLY A 87 17.93 -15.88 -16.91
CA GLY A 87 18.71 -17.04 -16.45
C GLY A 87 18.46 -17.41 -14.97
N GLU A 88 18.94 -18.58 -14.55
CA GLU A 88 18.55 -19.26 -13.30
C GLU A 88 18.71 -18.40 -12.02
N LEU A 89 19.81 -17.66 -11.91
CA LEU A 89 20.07 -16.80 -10.74
C LEU A 89 19.03 -15.68 -10.60
N TRP A 90 18.69 -15.03 -11.71
CA TRP A 90 17.78 -13.89 -11.73
C TRP A 90 16.31 -14.30 -11.79
N GLU A 91 16.01 -15.46 -12.36
CA GLU A 91 14.66 -16.03 -12.39
C GLU A 91 14.09 -16.14 -10.97
N ALA A 92 14.86 -16.72 -10.05
CA ALA A 92 14.46 -16.87 -8.66
C ALA A 92 14.26 -15.51 -7.97
N VAL A 93 15.19 -14.57 -8.16
CA VAL A 93 15.15 -13.24 -7.54
C VAL A 93 13.94 -12.43 -8.02
N LEU A 94 13.69 -12.39 -9.33
CA LEU A 94 12.56 -11.65 -9.90
C LEU A 94 11.20 -12.29 -9.55
N SER A 95 11.15 -13.62 -9.51
CA SER A 95 9.96 -14.36 -9.08
C SER A 95 9.61 -14.08 -7.62
N GLU A 96 10.62 -14.04 -6.74
CA GLU A 96 10.46 -13.71 -5.33
C GLU A 96 9.98 -12.26 -5.13
N HIS A 97 10.56 -11.30 -5.85
CA HIS A 97 10.06 -9.92 -5.83
C HIS A 97 8.60 -9.83 -6.27
N ARG A 98 8.23 -10.48 -7.38
CA ARG A 98 6.85 -10.50 -7.87
C ARG A 98 5.90 -11.06 -6.82
N ARG A 99 6.24 -12.18 -6.18
CA ARG A 99 5.45 -12.79 -5.12
C ARG A 99 5.25 -11.82 -3.95
N ALA A 100 6.33 -11.23 -3.46
CA ALA A 100 6.30 -10.30 -2.33
C ALA A 100 5.46 -9.04 -2.63
N LEU A 101 5.54 -8.49 -3.85
CA LEU A 101 4.73 -7.34 -4.26
C LEU A 101 3.23 -7.68 -4.29
N LEU A 102 2.85 -8.85 -4.81
CA LEU A 102 1.46 -9.31 -4.82
C LEU A 102 0.92 -9.52 -3.40
N GLU A 103 1.71 -10.11 -2.52
CA GLU A 103 1.34 -10.31 -1.10
C GLU A 103 1.18 -8.96 -0.37
N ALA A 104 2.14 -8.04 -0.55
CA ALA A 104 2.08 -6.73 0.08
C ALA A 104 0.87 -5.91 -0.39
N THR A 105 0.61 -5.87 -1.68
CA THR A 105 -0.54 -5.13 -2.25
C THR A 105 -1.89 -5.71 -1.82
N ALA A 106 -2.01 -7.03 -1.71
CA ALA A 106 -3.20 -7.68 -1.16
C ALA A 106 -3.42 -7.30 0.31
N ALA A 107 -2.38 -7.43 1.16
CA ALA A 107 -2.47 -7.09 2.58
C ALA A 107 -2.81 -5.60 2.82
N ILE A 108 -2.21 -4.70 2.05
CA ILE A 108 -2.52 -3.26 2.11
C ILE A 108 -3.98 -2.99 1.72
N SER A 109 -4.48 -3.66 0.68
CA SER A 109 -5.87 -3.51 0.23
C SER A 109 -6.86 -3.96 1.31
N GLU A 110 -6.61 -5.11 1.95
CA GLU A 110 -7.42 -5.61 3.06
C GLU A 110 -7.41 -4.67 4.27
N LEU A 111 -6.24 -4.14 4.65
CA LEU A 111 -6.11 -3.18 5.74
C LEU A 111 -6.83 -1.86 5.44
N ALA A 112 -6.66 -1.32 4.23
CA ALA A 112 -7.31 -0.08 3.83
C ALA A 112 -8.85 -0.22 3.82
N GLU A 113 -9.38 -1.35 3.34
CA GLU A 113 -10.81 -1.64 3.38
C GLU A 113 -11.31 -1.77 4.83
N GLY A 114 -10.59 -2.52 5.66
CA GLY A 114 -10.92 -2.67 7.08
C GLY A 114 -10.94 -1.33 7.83
N ASN A 115 -9.97 -0.46 7.59
CA ASN A 115 -9.91 0.87 8.19
C ASN A 115 -11.10 1.73 7.76
N ARG A 116 -11.47 1.70 6.47
CA ARG A 116 -12.64 2.43 5.97
C ARG A 116 -13.92 1.95 6.65
N GLY A 117 -14.12 0.64 6.75
CA GLY A 117 -15.28 0.06 7.43
C GLY A 117 -15.38 0.45 8.91
N LEU A 118 -14.26 0.47 9.64
CA LEU A 118 -14.22 0.91 11.04
C LEU A 118 -14.58 2.39 11.19
N LEU A 119 -14.07 3.25 10.32
CA LEU A 119 -14.38 4.68 10.34
C LEU A 119 -15.87 4.95 10.07
N GLU A 120 -16.45 4.28 9.07
CA GLU A 120 -17.87 4.40 8.76
C GLU A 120 -18.77 3.89 9.90
N ALA A 121 -18.41 2.76 10.52
CA ALA A 121 -19.14 2.23 11.66
C ALA A 121 -19.06 3.17 12.87
N GLY A 122 -17.89 3.74 13.14
CA GLY A 122 -17.68 4.75 14.19
C GLY A 122 -18.52 6.00 13.96
N TYR A 123 -18.58 6.51 12.72
CA TYR A 123 -19.42 7.65 12.36
C TYR A 123 -20.90 7.36 12.60
N ARG A 124 -21.42 6.22 12.12
CA ARG A 124 -22.82 5.83 12.33
C ARG A 124 -23.19 5.72 13.80
N ALA A 125 -22.31 5.12 14.63
CA ALA A 125 -22.55 4.99 16.06
C ALA A 125 -22.59 6.36 16.76
N ALA A 126 -21.68 7.28 16.42
CA ALA A 126 -21.68 8.64 16.95
C ALA A 126 -22.93 9.42 16.54
N SER A 127 -23.36 9.34 15.27
CA SER A 127 -24.59 9.98 14.80
C SER A 127 -25.84 9.43 15.49
N ALA A 128 -25.95 8.12 15.67
CA ALA A 128 -27.07 7.50 16.39
C ALA A 128 -27.14 7.97 17.85
N ALA A 129 -26.00 8.03 18.54
CA ALA A 129 -25.92 8.50 19.93
C ALA A 129 -26.40 9.96 20.08
N LEU A 130 -26.02 10.84 19.15
CA LEU A 130 -26.47 12.24 19.13
C LEU A 130 -27.99 12.35 18.92
N LEU A 131 -28.56 11.55 18.01
CA LEU A 131 -30.01 11.53 17.76
C LEU A 131 -30.79 11.01 18.97
N THR A 132 -30.29 9.99 19.66
CA THR A 132 -30.93 9.45 20.87
C THR A 132 -30.78 10.37 22.09
N GLY A 133 -29.62 11.02 22.25
CA GLY A 133 -29.35 11.94 23.36
C GLY A 133 -30.05 13.28 23.22
N ALA A 134 -30.30 13.76 22.00
CA ALA A 134 -31.12 14.94 21.74
C ALA A 134 -32.63 14.70 21.97
N GLY A 135 -33.07 13.44 21.97
CA GLY A 135 -34.46 13.05 22.23
C GLY A 135 -34.82 12.90 23.71
N SER A 136 -33.84 12.97 24.63
CA SER A 136 -34.05 12.85 26.08
C SER A 136 -34.00 14.20 26.81
N GLY A 137 -34.58 15.26 26.23
CA GLY A 137 -34.86 16.49 26.97
C GLY A 137 -35.95 16.21 28.03
N PRO A 138 -35.87 16.80 29.24
CA PRO A 138 -36.77 16.46 30.33
C PRO A 138 -38.21 16.81 29.94
N ALA A 139 -39.05 15.77 29.79
CA ALA A 139 -40.48 15.93 29.88
C ALA A 139 -40.81 16.33 31.33
N GLY A 140 -41.60 17.39 31.45
CA GLY A 140 -41.78 18.17 32.67
C GLY A 140 -42.15 17.41 33.95
N GLY A 141 -41.81 18.08 35.06
CA GLY A 141 -42.26 17.81 36.42
C GLY A 141 -41.90 19.00 37.30
#